data_AF-A0AAU4JHX7-F1
#
_entry.id   AF-A0AAU4JHX7-F1
#
_cell.length_a   1.000
_cell.length_b   1.000
_cell.length_c   1.000
_cell.angle_alpha   90.00
_cell.angle_beta   90.00
_cell.angle_gamma   90.00
#
_symmetry.space_group_name_H-M   'P 1'
#
loop_
_entity.id
_entity.type
_entity.pdbx_description
1 polymer ?
#
loop_
_entity_poly.entity_id
_entity_poly.type
_entity_poly.pdbx_seq_one_letter_code
_entity_poly.pdbx_strand_id
1 'polypeptide(L)'
;MSQTKAEAAVMQQTAAKFEQVDQSLQSMLTGLLAELEVLQQAWRGAGGRSFEQVKQQWSQDQAALHRALRETAGAIRTAGRQYHASDDEVASRVAGTNRGGIQLPL
;
A
#
# COMPACT_ATOMS: atom_id res chain seq x y z
N MET A 1 18.62 8.94 -14.01
CA MET A 1 18.08 10.31 -13.86
C MET A 1 16.64 10.45 -14.36
N SER A 2 16.32 10.46 -15.67
CA SER A 2 14.91 10.64 -16.12
C SER A 2 14.02 9.42 -15.88
N GLN A 3 14.55 8.22 -16.16
CA GLN A 3 13.82 6.96 -16.00
C GLN A 3 13.60 6.57 -14.52
N THR A 4 14.62 6.72 -13.67
CA THR A 4 14.55 6.44 -12.22
C THR A 4 13.56 7.35 -11.48
N LYS A 5 13.50 8.64 -11.82
CA LYS A 5 12.49 9.57 -11.27
C LYS A 5 11.08 9.19 -11.69
N ALA A 6 10.89 8.74 -12.93
CA ALA A 6 9.59 8.27 -13.41
C ALA A 6 9.16 6.99 -12.66
N GLU A 7 10.06 6.05 -12.45
CA GLU A 7 9.80 4.82 -11.70
C GLU A 7 9.40 5.10 -10.24
N ALA A 8 10.11 6.01 -9.56
CA ALA A 8 9.76 6.38 -8.19
C ALA A 8 8.40 7.10 -8.09
N ALA A 9 8.05 7.94 -9.06
CA ALA A 9 6.73 8.57 -9.14
C ALA A 9 5.61 7.53 -9.35
N VAL A 10 5.86 6.52 -10.21
CA VAL A 10 4.94 5.39 -10.41
C VAL A 10 4.76 4.59 -9.12
N MET A 11 5.84 4.34 -8.37
CA MET A 11 5.76 3.67 -7.07
C MET A 11 4.94 4.46 -6.06
N GLN A 12 5.14 5.77 -5.97
CA GLN A 12 4.35 6.62 -5.08
C GLN A 12 2.87 6.61 -5.45
N GLN A 13 2.54 6.71 -6.74
CA GLN A 13 1.17 6.59 -7.24
C GLN A 13 0.57 5.22 -6.91
N THR A 14 1.35 4.16 -7.05
CA THR A 14 0.90 2.79 -6.74
C THR A 14 0.58 2.67 -5.25
N ALA A 15 1.46 3.14 -4.36
CA ALA A 15 1.20 3.12 -2.91
C ALA A 15 -0.08 3.89 -2.55
N ALA A 16 -0.30 5.08 -3.13
CA ALA A 16 -1.52 5.85 -2.93
C ALA A 16 -2.78 5.09 -3.41
N LYS A 17 -2.67 4.31 -4.48
CA LYS A 17 -3.78 3.47 -4.96
C LYS A 17 -4.11 2.34 -3.99
N PHE A 18 -3.11 1.72 -3.36
CA PHE A 18 -3.34 0.73 -2.30
C PHE A 18 -4.07 1.34 -1.10
N GLU A 19 -3.71 2.55 -0.69
CA GLU A 19 -4.39 3.29 0.38
C GLU A 19 -5.84 3.64 0.01
N GLN A 20 -6.08 4.04 -1.24
CA GLN A 20 -7.43 4.29 -1.73
C GLN A 20 -8.30 3.02 -1.74
N VAL A 21 -7.72 1.88 -2.16
CA VAL A 21 -8.40 0.58 -2.12
C VAL A 21 -8.70 0.16 -0.68
N ASP A 22 -7.78 0.40 0.25
CA ASP A 22 -7.98 0.14 1.69
C ASP A 22 -9.19 0.90 2.27
N GLN A 23 -9.31 2.18 1.94
CA GLN A 23 -10.46 3.02 2.34
C GLN A 23 -11.76 2.57 1.68
N SER A 24 -11.73 2.25 0.38
CA SER A 24 -12.91 1.77 -0.35
C SER A 24 -13.41 0.44 0.21
N LEU A 25 -12.48 -0.47 0.51
CA LEU A 25 -12.80 -1.73 1.20
C LEU A 25 -13.40 -1.44 2.56
N GLN A 26 -12.80 -0.58 3.39
CA GLN A 26 -13.36 -0.22 4.69
C GLN A 26 -14.83 0.22 4.59
N SER A 27 -15.14 1.09 3.63
CA SER A 27 -16.51 1.56 3.40
C SER A 27 -17.47 0.43 3.01
N MET A 28 -17.07 -0.44 2.09
CA MET A 28 -17.88 -1.60 1.69
C MET A 28 -18.10 -2.58 2.86
N LEU A 29 -17.07 -2.82 3.67
CA LEU A 29 -17.12 -3.71 4.82
C LEU A 29 -18.07 -3.18 5.91
N THR A 30 -18.03 -1.86 6.16
CA THR A 30 -18.98 -1.19 7.08
C THR A 30 -20.41 -1.25 6.54
N GLY A 31 -20.61 -1.06 5.23
CA GLY A 31 -21.93 -1.19 4.60
C GLY A 31 -22.51 -2.61 4.74
N LEU A 32 -21.70 -3.64 4.45
CA LEU A 32 -22.12 -5.02 4.56
C LEU A 32 -22.50 -5.41 6.00
N LEU A 33 -21.74 -4.93 7.00
CA LEU A 33 -22.06 -5.15 8.41
C LEU A 33 -23.40 -4.49 8.81
N ALA A 34 -23.68 -3.29 8.32
CA ALA A 34 -24.95 -2.62 8.57
C ALA A 34 -26.13 -3.39 7.97
N GLU A 35 -26.00 -3.90 6.74
CA GLU A 35 -27.01 -4.75 6.10
C GLU A 35 -27.22 -6.07 6.87
N LEU A 36 -26.13 -6.69 7.32
CA LEU A 36 -26.16 -7.89 8.15
C LEU A 36 -26.90 -7.65 9.48
N GLU A 37 -26.65 -6.52 10.16
CA GLU A 37 -27.34 -6.19 11.42
C GLU A 37 -28.85 -6.04 11.27
N VAL A 38 -29.33 -5.54 10.12
CA VAL A 38 -30.77 -5.51 9.81
C VAL A 38 -31.33 -6.93 9.71
N LEU A 39 -30.61 -7.84 9.04
CA LEU A 39 -31.03 -9.24 8.88
C LEU A 39 -30.99 -10.02 10.20
N GLN A 40 -30.08 -9.68 11.12
CA GLN A 40 -30.00 -10.28 12.46
C GLN A 40 -31.32 -10.15 13.22
N GLN A 41 -31.98 -8.99 13.13
CA GLN A 41 -33.26 -8.75 13.81
C GLN A 41 -34.35 -9.71 13.31
N ALA A 42 -34.32 -10.08 12.03
CA ALA A 42 -35.24 -11.03 11.43
C ALA A 42 -34.93 -12.49 11.82
N TRP A 43 -33.69 -12.82 12.20
CA TRP A 43 -33.22 -14.21 12.42
C TRP A 43 -33.07 -14.63 13.89
N ARG A 44 -33.47 -13.77 14.83
CA ARG A 44 -33.36 -13.95 16.30
C ARG A 44 -33.87 -15.31 16.84
N GLY A 45 -34.72 -16.04 16.12
CA GLY A 45 -35.30 -17.31 16.57
C GLY A 45 -34.52 -18.59 16.22
N ALA A 46 -33.76 -18.64 15.12
CA ALA A 46 -33.13 -19.89 14.64
C ALA A 46 -31.71 -19.73 14.04
N GLY A 47 -31.30 -18.52 13.64
CA GLY A 47 -30.05 -18.28 12.90
C GLY A 47 -28.98 -17.47 13.64
N GLY A 48 -29.23 -17.05 14.88
CA GLY A 48 -28.38 -16.09 15.60
C GLY A 48 -26.92 -16.55 15.81
N ARG A 49 -26.67 -17.85 16.04
CA ARG A 49 -25.29 -18.37 16.20
C ARG A 49 -24.47 -18.33 14.91
N SER A 50 -25.09 -18.67 13.77
CA SER A 50 -24.41 -18.61 12.47
C SER A 50 -24.07 -17.17 12.09
N PHE A 51 -24.94 -16.23 12.45
CA PHE A 51 -24.70 -14.81 12.23
C PHE A 51 -23.48 -14.28 13.00
N GLU A 52 -23.39 -14.58 14.30
CA GLU A 52 -22.25 -14.15 15.12
C GLU A 52 -20.93 -14.76 14.62
N GLN A 53 -20.94 -16.02 14.15
CA GLN A 53 -19.78 -16.64 13.51
C GLN A 53 -19.35 -15.91 12.23
N VAL A 54 -20.30 -15.59 11.35
CA VAL A 54 -20.01 -14.84 10.12
C VAL A 54 -19.45 -13.46 10.45
N LYS A 55 -20.01 -12.76 11.44
CA LYS A 55 -19.53 -11.44 11.89
C LYS A 55 -18.09 -11.51 12.41
N GLN A 56 -17.77 -12.54 13.20
CA GLN A 56 -16.40 -12.75 13.71
C GLN A 56 -15.41 -13.08 12.60
N GLN A 57 -15.75 -14.03 11.71
CA GLN A 57 -14.88 -14.40 10.60
C GLN A 57 -14.62 -13.19 9.69
N TRP A 58 -15.67 -12.45 9.36
CA TRP A 58 -15.57 -11.24 8.56
C TRP A 58 -14.65 -10.18 9.17
N SER A 59 -14.75 -9.95 10.50
CA SER A 59 -13.88 -9.02 11.20
C SER A 59 -12.40 -9.44 11.13
N GLN A 60 -12.12 -10.75 11.19
CA GLN A 60 -10.77 -11.28 11.05
C GLN A 60 -10.24 -11.09 9.61
N ASP A 61 -11.06 -11.41 8.61
CA ASP A 61 -10.71 -11.25 7.20
C ASP A 61 -10.44 -9.78 6.86
N GLN A 62 -11.26 -8.87 7.38
CA GLN A 62 -11.06 -7.43 7.27
C GLN A 62 -9.70 -7.00 7.85
N ALA A 63 -9.36 -7.45 9.06
CA ALA A 63 -8.11 -7.10 9.69
C ALA A 63 -6.90 -7.62 8.90
N ALA A 64 -7.01 -8.83 8.33
CA ALA A 64 -5.99 -9.42 7.47
C ALA A 64 -5.79 -8.61 6.18
N LEU A 65 -6.88 -8.25 5.50
CA LEU A 65 -6.85 -7.43 4.28
C LEU A 65 -6.21 -6.06 4.53
N HIS A 66 -6.64 -5.36 5.59
CA HIS A 66 -6.09 -4.05 5.94
C HIS A 66 -4.58 -4.12 6.23
N ARG A 67 -4.12 -5.18 6.90
CA ARG A 67 -2.70 -5.39 7.17
C ARG A 67 -1.93 -5.58 5.86
N ALA A 68 -2.40 -6.47 4.99
CA ALA A 68 -1.74 -6.76 3.72
C ALA A 68 -1.63 -5.53 2.80
N LEU A 69 -2.69 -4.71 2.71
CA LEU A 69 -2.70 -3.48 1.91
C LEU A 69 -1.71 -2.45 2.44
N ARG A 70 -1.66 -2.25 3.77
CA ARG A 70 -0.71 -1.33 4.40
C ARG A 70 0.74 -1.80 4.28
N GLU A 71 0.99 -3.09 4.49
CA GLU A 71 2.32 -3.68 4.30
C GLU A 71 2.80 -3.52 2.86
N THR A 72 1.92 -3.76 1.88
CA THR A 72 2.23 -3.59 0.45
C THR A 72 2.52 -2.12 0.10
N ALA A 73 1.67 -1.19 0.54
CA ALA A 73 1.92 0.24 0.35
C ALA A 73 3.24 0.70 0.99
N GLY A 74 3.55 0.18 2.19
CA GLY A 74 4.81 0.43 2.90
C GLY A 74 6.02 -0.10 2.14
N ALA A 75 5.96 -1.34 1.65
CA ALA A 75 7.02 -1.95 0.85
C ALA A 75 7.29 -1.15 -0.43
N ILE A 76 6.24 -0.72 -1.13
CA ILE A 76 6.34 0.10 -2.34
C ILE A 76 6.99 1.46 -2.03
N ARG A 77 6.58 2.13 -0.93
CA ARG A 77 7.19 3.41 -0.51
C ARG A 77 8.66 3.25 -0.13
N THR A 78 9.03 2.14 0.51
CA THR A 78 10.42 1.85 0.86
C THR A 78 11.28 1.64 -0.39
N ALA A 79 10.78 0.84 -1.35
CA ALA A 79 11.48 0.61 -2.60
C ALA A 79 11.64 1.90 -3.42
N GLY A 80 10.61 2.75 -3.50
CA GLY A 80 10.70 4.05 -4.16
C GLY A 80 11.75 4.99 -3.53
N ARG A 81 11.86 4.99 -2.19
CA ARG A 81 12.91 5.75 -1.49
C ARG A 81 14.32 5.22 -1.76
N GLN A 82 14.50 3.90 -1.84
CA GLN A 82 15.79 3.29 -2.17
C GLN A 82 16.24 3.65 -3.59
N TYR A 83 15.32 3.70 -4.56
CA TYR A 83 15.63 4.18 -5.91
C TYR A 83 16.08 5.64 -5.92
N HIS A 84 15.38 6.52 -5.21
CA HIS A 84 15.79 7.93 -5.09
C HIS A 84 17.17 8.10 -4.46
N ALA A 85 17.43 7.44 -3.33
CA ALA A 85 18.72 7.53 -2.64
C ALA A 85 19.89 7.02 -3.50
N SER A 86 19.67 5.93 -4.24
CA SER A 86 20.69 5.38 -5.14
C SER A 86 20.98 6.30 -6.32
N ASP A 87 19.96 6.97 -6.89
CA ASP A 87 20.13 7.93 -8.00
C ASP A 87 20.91 9.17 -7.54
N ASP A 88 20.61 9.71 -6.35
CA ASP A 88 21.32 10.85 -5.75
C ASP A 88 22.79 10.51 -5.47
N GLU A 89 23.08 9.32 -4.96
CA GLU A 89 24.45 8.89 -4.69
C GLU A 89 25.26 8.75 -5.99
N VAL A 90 24.69 8.13 -7.03
CA VAL A 90 25.34 8.02 -8.34
C VAL A 90 25.53 9.39 -8.99
N ALA A 91 24.52 10.26 -8.93
CA ALA A 91 24.62 11.63 -9.47
C ALA A 91 25.73 12.42 -8.77
N SER A 92 25.86 12.30 -7.45
CA SER A 92 26.91 12.98 -6.68
C SER A 92 28.32 12.48 -7.05
N ARG A 93 28.49 11.17 -7.25
CA ARG A 93 29.74 10.56 -7.70
C ARG A 93 30.11 11.03 -9.11
N VAL A 94 29.17 10.98 -10.06
CA VAL A 94 29.40 11.45 -11.43
C VAL A 94 29.74 12.94 -11.46
N ALA A 95 29.03 13.78 -10.70
CA ALA A 95 29.31 15.21 -10.60
C ALA A 95 30.67 15.51 -9.94
N GLY A 96 31.13 14.65 -9.03
CA GLY A 96 32.47 14.71 -8.43
C GLY A 96 33.57 14.34 -9.43
N THR A 97 33.40 13.24 -10.17
CA THR A 97 34.35 12.78 -11.18
C THR A 97 34.48 13.77 -12.35
N ASN A 98 33.38 14.38 -12.78
CA ASN A 98 33.39 15.34 -13.90
C ASN A 98 34.08 16.68 -13.55
N ARG A 99 34.18 17.02 -12.25
CA ARG A 99 34.95 18.18 -11.76
C ARG A 99 36.44 17.89 -11.57
N GLY A 100 36.81 16.61 -11.50
CA GLY A 100 38.18 16.15 -11.24
C GLY A 100 39.03 15.88 -12.49
N GLY A 101 38.58 16.29 -13.68
CA GLY A 101 39.32 16.32 -14.94
C GLY A 101 40.36 15.22 -15.13
N ILE A 102 40.02 14.16 -15.87
CA ILE A 102 40.99 13.14 -16.29
C ILE A 102 42.08 13.83 -17.11
N GLN A 103 43.21 14.15 -16.48
CA GLN A 103 44.41 14.63 -17.15
C GLN A 103 45.04 13.43 -17.85
N LEU A 104 44.74 13.24 -19.13
CA LEU A 104 45.44 12.27 -19.96
C LEU A 104 46.86 12.80 -20.21
N PRO A 105 47.92 12.08 -19.81
CA PRO A 105 49.27 12.44 -20.20
C PRO A 105 49.41 12.19 -21.71
N LEU A 106 49.87 13.21 -22.43
CA LEU A 106 50.32 13.12 -23.83
C LEU A 106 51.67 12.40 -23.91
#